data_AF-A0A7V1X0Q7-F1
#
_entry.id   AF-A0A7V1X0Q7-F1
#
_cell.length_a   1.000
_cell.length_b   1.000
_cell.length_c   1.000
_cell.angle_alpha   90.00
_cell.angle_beta   90.00
_cell.angle_gamma   90.00
#
_symmetry.space_group_name_H-M   'P 1'
#
loop_
_entity.id
_entity.type
_entity.pdbx_description
1 polymer ?
#
loop_
_entity_poly.entity_id
_entity_poly.type
_entity_poly.pdbx_seq_one_letter_code
_entity_poly.pdbx_strand_id
1 'polypeptide(L)'
;MQGINKAKHVHLIDALLRMERLLSREQRECACIQQTAEYRLELEDMHGNYERLLEELSGQISAYEALFSQVKVQYLSRKLKELKKKISEEKPAFRMLTENIRLAYST
;
A
#
# COMPACT_ATOMS: atom_id res chain seq x y z
N MET A 1 -8.11 4.42 6.69
CA MET A 1 -7.68 3.09 7.15
C MET A 1 -7.22 3.21 8.60
N GLN A 2 -7.75 2.38 9.50
CA GLN A 2 -7.15 2.21 10.83
C GLN A 2 -6.00 1.20 10.67
N GLY A 3 -4.76 1.65 10.86
CA GLY A 3 -3.59 0.77 10.83
C GLY A 3 -3.39 0.04 12.15
N ILE A 4 -2.59 -1.02 12.14
CA ILE A 4 -2.12 -1.63 13.38
C ILE A 4 -1.18 -0.65 14.07
N ASN A 5 -1.45 -0.32 15.33
CA ASN A 5 -0.60 0.60 16.08
C ASN A 5 0.65 -0.16 16.58
N LYS A 6 1.79 0.13 15.96
CA LYS A 6 3.09 -0.47 16.31
C LYS A 6 3.43 -0.37 17.80
N ALA A 7 3.18 0.77 18.44
CA ALA A 7 3.47 0.95 19.87
C ALA A 7 2.58 0.04 20.74
N LYS A 8 1.29 -0.07 20.42
CA LYS A 8 0.38 -1.00 21.13
C LYS A 8 0.81 -2.46 20.95
N HIS A 9 1.23 -2.83 19.74
CA HIS A 9 1.74 -4.17 19.45
C HIS A 9 2.98 -4.48 20.29
N VAL A 10 4.01 -3.61 20.24
CA VAL A 10 5.25 -3.79 21.01
C VAL A 10 4.98 -3.90 22.51
N HIS A 11 4.13 -3.01 23.06
CA HIS A 11 3.78 -3.07 24.48
C HIS A 11 3.10 -4.40 24.87
N LEU A 12 2.25 -4.96 24.01
CA LEU A 12 1.59 -6.23 24.29
C LEU A 12 2.56 -7.41 24.21
N ILE A 13 3.45 -7.44 23.22
CA ILE A 13 4.51 -8.45 23.11
C ILE A 13 5.43 -8.42 24.34
N ASP A 14 5.85 -7.23 24.77
CA ASP A 14 6.67 -7.06 25.98
C ASP A 14 5.94 -7.56 27.23
N ALA A 15 4.62 -7.31 27.34
CA ALA A 15 3.81 -7.79 28.44
C ALA A 15 3.70 -9.33 28.46
N LEU A 16 3.52 -9.95 27.29
CA LEU A 16 3.49 -11.42 27.14
C LEU A 16 4.84 -12.05 27.50
N LEU A 17 5.96 -11.47 27.05
CA LEU A 17 7.30 -11.93 27.43
C LEU A 17 7.55 -11.82 28.94
N ARG A 18 7.07 -10.75 29.58
CA ARG A 18 7.15 -10.62 31.05
C ARG A 18 6.27 -11.66 31.74
N MET A 19 5.09 -11.95 31.20
CA MET A 19 4.20 -12.99 31.72
C MET A 19 4.85 -14.38 31.64
N GLU A 20 5.42 -14.77 30.50
CA GLU A 20 6.14 -16.05 30.34
C GLU A 20 7.22 -16.22 31.42
N ARG A 21 8.02 -15.16 31.67
CA ARG A 21 9.06 -15.17 32.70
C ARG A 21 8.50 -15.31 34.12
N LEU A 22 7.38 -14.65 34.41
CA LEU A 22 6.71 -14.75 35.71
C LEU A 22 6.14 -16.16 35.92
N LEU A 23 5.42 -16.69 34.94
CA LEU A 23 4.84 -18.04 34.99
C LEU A 23 5.92 -19.12 35.18
N SER A 24 7.07 -18.95 34.50
CA SER A 24 8.21 -19.85 34.63
C SER A 24 8.85 -19.82 36.03
N ARG A 25 8.88 -18.64 36.69
CA ARG A 25 9.42 -18.48 38.05
C ARG A 25 8.49 -19.03 39.13
N GLU A 26 7.19 -18.83 38.96
CA GLU A 26 6.15 -19.29 39.88
C GLU A 26 5.84 -20.79 39.77
N GLN A 27 6.60 -21.56 38.95
CA GLN A 27 6.37 -22.98 38.67
C GLN A 27 4.91 -23.30 38.30
N ARG A 28 4.25 -22.36 37.61
CA ARG A 28 2.87 -22.54 37.17
C ARG A 28 2.78 -23.54 36.04
N GLU A 29 1.56 -24.05 35.82
CA GLU A 29 1.26 -25.07 34.83
C GLU A 29 1.89 -24.77 33.46
N CYS A 30 2.56 -25.79 32.90
CA CYS A 30 3.21 -25.73 31.59
C CYS A 30 2.27 -25.20 30.49
N ALA A 31 0.98 -25.51 30.60
CA ALA A 31 -0.06 -25.07 29.67
C ALA A 31 -0.18 -23.53 29.57
N CYS A 32 -0.09 -22.80 30.69
CA CYS A 32 -0.19 -21.34 30.68
C CYS A 32 1.04 -20.69 30.02
N ILE A 33 2.23 -21.27 30.23
CA ILE A 33 3.47 -20.80 29.61
C ILE A 33 3.38 -21.00 28.10
N GLN A 34 2.97 -22.19 27.68
CA GLN A 34 2.81 -22.53 26.27
C GLN A 34 1.78 -21.63 25.58
N GLN A 35 0.60 -21.45 26.18
CA GLN A 35 -0.44 -20.57 25.62
C GLN A 35 0.03 -19.12 25.48
N THR A 36 0.80 -18.61 26.44
CA THR A 36 1.36 -17.25 26.36
C THR A 36 2.34 -17.12 25.19
N ALA A 37 3.19 -18.13 24.98
CA ALA A 37 4.12 -18.18 23.86
C ALA A 37 3.40 -18.29 22.51
N GLU A 38 2.34 -19.10 22.43
CA GLU A 38 1.50 -19.24 21.23
C GLU A 38 0.87 -17.89 20.84
N TYR A 39 0.23 -17.18 21.78
CA TYR A 39 -0.34 -15.87 21.51
C TYR A 39 0.71 -14.84 21.06
N ARG A 40 1.89 -14.86 21.67
CA ARG A 40 2.97 -13.96 21.29
C ARG A 40 3.41 -14.21 19.84
N LEU A 41 3.67 -15.47 19.48
CA LEU A 41 4.09 -15.84 18.13
C LEU A 41 3.01 -15.50 17.09
N GLU A 42 1.74 -15.75 17.40
CA GLU A 42 0.63 -15.44 16.50
C GLU A 42 0.51 -13.93 16.25
N LEU A 43 0.66 -13.11 17.30
CA LEU A 43 0.65 -11.65 17.18
C LEU A 43 1.85 -11.12 16.39
N GLU A 44 3.03 -11.68 16.59
CA GLU A 44 4.24 -11.32 15.82
C GLU A 44 4.08 -11.66 14.34
N ASP A 45 3.55 -12.85 14.01
CA ASP A 45 3.29 -13.25 12.63
C ASP A 45 2.23 -12.36 11.96
N MET A 46 1.11 -12.10 12.64
CA MET A 46 0.07 -11.19 12.13
C MET A 46 0.61 -9.78 11.87
N HIS A 47 1.42 -9.24 12.79
CA HIS A 47 2.03 -7.92 12.60
C HIS A 47 3.06 -7.91 11.47
N GLY A 48 3.88 -8.96 11.34
CA GLY A 48 4.82 -9.12 10.23
C GLY A 48 4.12 -9.17 8.88
N ASN A 49 3.03 -9.94 8.77
CA ASN A 49 2.20 -10.01 7.58
C ASN A 49 1.57 -8.66 7.23
N TYR A 50 1.10 -7.91 8.23
CA TYR A 50 0.59 -6.56 8.04
C TYR A 50 1.63 -5.60 7.44
N GLU A 51 2.84 -5.56 8.00
CA GLU A 51 3.93 -4.70 7.50
C GLU A 51 4.30 -5.06 6.05
N ARG A 52 4.40 -6.35 5.74
CA ARG A 52 4.65 -6.82 4.37
C ARG A 52 3.57 -6.35 3.38
N LEU A 53 2.29 -6.46 3.75
CA LEU A 53 1.19 -5.99 2.91
C LEU A 53 1.24 -4.47 2.69
N LEU A 54 1.68 -3.70 3.68
CA LEU A 54 1.87 -2.26 3.51
C LEU A 54 2.99 -1.94 2.53
N GLU A 55 4.10 -2.68 2.57
CA GLU A 55 5.21 -2.52 1.62
C GLU A 55 4.77 -2.87 0.19
N GLU A 56 4.06 -4.00 0.01
CA GLU A 56 3.49 -4.41 -1.28
C GLU A 56 2.53 -3.34 -1.82
N LEU A 57 1.65 -2.79 -0.98
CA LEU A 57 0.74 -1.73 -1.36
C LEU A 57 1.47 -0.44 -1.75
N SER A 58 2.48 -0.04 -0.97
CA SER A 58 3.31 1.13 -1.28
C SER A 58 4.04 0.98 -2.62
N GLY A 59 4.55 -0.22 -2.90
CA GLY A 59 5.14 -0.56 -4.19
C GLY A 59 4.15 -0.43 -5.34
N GLN A 60 2.93 -0.94 -5.17
CA GLN A 60 1.88 -0.85 -6.19
C GLN A 60 1.44 0.60 -6.46
N ILE A 61 1.29 1.42 -5.40
CA ILE A 61 0.98 2.84 -5.54
C ILE A 61 2.08 3.56 -6.33
N SER A 62 3.34 3.33 -5.97
CA SER A 62 4.49 3.94 -6.64
C SER A 62 4.57 3.55 -8.11
N ALA A 63 4.35 2.27 -8.41
CA ALA A 63 4.34 1.75 -9.79
C ALA A 63 3.19 2.37 -10.61
N TYR A 64 2.01 2.52 -10.01
CA TYR A 64 0.87 3.18 -10.64
C TYR A 64 1.17 4.65 -10.94
N GLU A 65 1.69 5.41 -9.98
CA GLU A 65 2.02 6.83 -10.16
C GLU A 65 3.09 7.04 -11.24
N ALA A 66 4.10 6.17 -11.29
CA ALA A 66 5.12 6.18 -12.33
C ALA A 66 4.51 5.95 -13.72
N LEU A 67 3.69 4.91 -13.86
CA LEU A 67 3.01 4.60 -15.12
C LEU A 67 2.04 5.72 -15.52
N PHE A 68 1.26 6.23 -14.57
CA PHE A 68 0.34 7.34 -14.79
C PHE A 68 1.06 8.57 -15.33
N SER A 69 2.18 8.93 -14.71
CA SER A 69 3.01 10.06 -15.15
C SER A 69 3.59 9.83 -16.54
N GLN A 70 4.09 8.62 -16.82
CA GLN A 70 4.58 8.24 -18.15
C GLN A 70 3.47 8.35 -19.20
N VAL A 71 2.28 7.82 -18.92
CA VAL A 71 1.15 7.85 -19.84
C VAL A 71 0.64 9.27 -20.06
N LYS A 72 0.38 10.04 -18.99
CA LYS A 72 -0.17 11.41 -19.09
C LYS A 72 0.83 12.37 -19.75
N VAL A 73 2.07 12.40 -19.26
CA VAL A 73 3.07 13.42 -19.65
C VAL A 73 3.84 13.02 -20.89
N GLN A 74 4.32 11.78 -20.96
CA GLN A 74 5.24 11.38 -22.03
C GLN A 74 4.51 10.86 -23.26
N TYR A 75 3.43 10.10 -23.08
CA TYR A 75 2.69 9.52 -24.20
C TYR A 75 1.56 10.43 -24.68
N LEU A 76 0.54 10.62 -23.84
CA LEU A 76 -0.72 11.29 -24.20
C LEU A 76 -0.47 12.74 -24.63
N SER A 77 0.28 13.51 -23.85
CA SER A 77 0.59 14.90 -24.18
C SER A 77 1.38 15.02 -25.50
N ARG A 78 2.34 14.13 -25.77
CA ARG A 78 3.10 14.12 -27.04
C ARG A 78 2.21 13.72 -28.21
N LYS A 79 1.41 12.67 -28.06
CA LYS A 79 0.51 12.19 -29.11
C LYS A 79 -0.58 13.18 -29.46
N LEU A 80 -1.18 13.84 -28.47
CA LEU A 80 -2.16 14.90 -28.72
C LEU A 80 -1.53 16.10 -29.44
N LYS A 81 -0.29 16.47 -29.10
CA LYS A 81 0.47 17.52 -29.83
C LYS A 81 0.77 17.12 -31.28
N GLU A 82 1.19 15.88 -31.52
CA GLU A 82 1.44 15.35 -32.87
C GLU A 82 0.17 15.32 -33.71
N LEU A 83 -0.94 14.82 -33.14
CA LEU A 83 -2.22 14.73 -33.83
C LEU A 83 -2.81 16.12 -34.12
N LYS A 84 -2.64 17.09 -33.21
CA LYS A 84 -3.04 18.49 -33.46
C LYS A 84 -2.31 19.10 -34.66
N LYS A 85 -1.07 18.71 -34.93
CA LYS A 85 -0.31 19.18 -36.10
C LYS A 85 -0.73 18.50 -37.42
N LYS A 86 -1.31 17.30 -37.35
CA LYS A 86 -1.62 16.46 -38.52
C LYS A 86 -3.09 16.50 -38.92
N ILE A 87 -4.00 16.71 -37.97
CA ILE A 87 -5.45 16.71 -38.21
C ILE A 87 -5.87 18.14 -38.53
N SER A 88 -6.31 18.36 -39.78
CA SER A 88 -6.91 19.64 -40.21
C SER A 88 -8.24 19.88 -39.50
N GLU A 89 -8.55 21.14 -39.21
CA GLU A 89 -9.71 21.56 -38.40
C GLU A 89 -11.07 21.16 -39.01
N GLU A 90 -11.11 20.94 -40.33
CA GLU A 90 -12.30 20.55 -41.08
C GLU A 90 -12.67 19.05 -40.93
N LYS A 91 -11.78 18.22 -40.36
CA LYS A 91 -12.03 16.78 -40.24
C LYS A 91 -12.84 16.46 -38.97
N PRO A 92 -13.80 15.51 -39.01
CA PRO A 92 -14.57 15.08 -37.83
C PRO A 92 -13.68 14.63 -36.66
N ALA A 93 -12.51 14.06 -36.97
CA ALA A 93 -11.50 13.64 -36.00
C ALA A 93 -10.94 14.80 -35.14
N PHE A 94 -11.08 16.05 -35.58
CA PHE A 94 -10.63 17.23 -34.84
C PHE A 94 -11.49 17.50 -33.60
N ARG A 95 -12.82 17.25 -33.65
CA ARG A 95 -13.68 17.35 -32.46
C ARG A 95 -13.27 16.34 -31.39
N MET A 96 -13.09 15.08 -31.77
CA MET A 96 -12.64 14.03 -30.87
C MET A 96 -11.26 14.33 -30.26
N LEU A 97 -10.35 14.91 -31.04
CA LEU A 97 -9.04 15.36 -30.54
C LEU A 97 -9.16 16.46 -29.49
N THR A 98 -10.07 17.42 -29.70
CA THR A 98 -10.27 18.57 -28.79
C THR A 98 -10.89 18.14 -27.46
N GLU A 99 -11.83 17.20 -27.49
CA GLU A 99 -12.39 16.58 -26.27
C GLU A 99 -11.33 15.79 -25.50
N ASN A 100 -10.50 15.01 -26.20
CA ASN A 100 -9.39 14.28 -25.57
C ASN A 100 -8.36 15.21 -24.92
N ILE A 101 -8.04 16.33 -25.58
CA ILE A 101 -7.18 17.38 -24.99
C ILE A 101 -7.84 17.94 -23.74
N ARG A 102 -9.12 18.32 -23.77
CA ARG A 102 -9.82 18.82 -22.57
C ARG A 102 -9.75 17.81 -21.42
N LEU A 103 -10.07 16.54 -21.67
CA LEU A 103 -10.04 15.48 -20.65
C LEU A 103 -8.64 15.23 -20.09
N ALA A 104 -7.60 15.29 -20.94
CA ALA A 104 -6.21 15.08 -20.53
C ALA A 104 -5.68 16.21 -19.62
N TYR A 105 -6.17 17.44 -19.77
CA TYR A 105 -5.72 18.62 -19.04
C TYR A 105 -6.72 19.15 -17.98
N SER A 106 -7.91 18.57 -17.86
CA SER A 106 -8.92 18.97 -16.85
C SER A 106 -8.72 18.35 -15.47
N THR A 107 -7.50 17.90 -15.14
CA THR A 107 -7.10 17.38 -13.82
C THR A 107 -5.87 18.10 -13.34
#